data_AF-A0A128R001-F1
#
_entry.id   AF-A0A128R001-F1
#
_cell.length_a   1.000
_cell.length_b   1.000
_cell.length_c   1.000
_cell.angle_alpha   90.00
_cell.angle_beta   90.00
_cell.angle_gamma   90.00
#
_symmetry.space_group_name_H-M   'P 1'
#
loop_
_entity.id
_entity.type
_entity.pdbx_description
1 polymer ?
#
loop_
_entity_poly.entity_id
_entity_poly.type
_entity_poly.pdbx_seq_one_letter_code
_entity_poly.pdbx_strand_id
1 'polypeptide(L)'
;MKKWTVLAASSLLMVNAYANESFCGYKDFFHLGDKTHPGIYVVSGYNDSDVVLQIVGPRSFVIRDGFDCRAGYAHVTVAYDNANWCVLDINDGPFMNHPVVSASCNGLRYINTTYDGFGSYSYSINIE
;
A
#
# COMPACT_ATOMS: atom_id res chain seq x y z
N MET A 1 56.28 -1.56 31.52
CA MET A 1 56.10 -1.55 30.05
C MET A 1 54.71 -2.07 29.73
N LYS A 2 53.92 -1.30 28.99
CA LYS A 2 52.50 -1.48 28.68
C LYS A 2 52.37 -2.01 27.25
N LYS A 3 51.91 -3.25 27.03
CA LYS A 3 51.51 -3.81 25.70
C LYS A 3 50.50 -4.94 25.96
N TRP A 4 49.19 -4.66 25.85
CA TRP A 4 48.38 -4.88 24.64
C TRP A 4 48.14 -6.36 24.32
N THR A 5 47.06 -6.91 24.89
CA THR A 5 46.28 -8.01 24.29
C THR A 5 44.81 -7.82 24.66
N VAL A 6 44.20 -6.80 24.04
CA VAL A 6 42.76 -6.77 23.78
C VAL A 6 42.56 -7.70 22.59
N LEU A 7 41.79 -8.79 22.74
CA LEU A 7 41.02 -9.47 21.66
C LEU A 7 40.51 -10.83 22.17
N ALA A 8 39.42 -10.83 22.92
CA ALA A 8 38.57 -12.01 23.11
C ALA A 8 37.15 -11.64 23.56
N ALA A 9 36.62 -10.51 23.08
CA ALA A 9 35.26 -10.05 23.38
C ALA A 9 34.51 -9.71 22.08
N SER A 10 34.50 -10.66 21.15
CA SER A 10 33.80 -10.50 19.86
C SER A 10 33.16 -11.81 19.42
N SER A 11 32.68 -12.62 20.36
CA SER A 11 31.79 -13.73 20.05
C SER A 11 30.38 -13.17 19.85
N LEU A 12 30.08 -12.92 18.57
CA LEU A 12 28.77 -13.14 17.97
C LEU A 12 27.63 -12.27 18.55
N LEU A 13 27.66 -10.98 18.22
CA LEU A 13 26.41 -10.31 17.87
C LEU A 13 25.96 -10.90 16.53
N MET A 14 25.27 -12.04 16.58
CA MET A 14 24.36 -12.42 15.51
C MET A 14 23.22 -11.40 15.54
N VAL A 15 23.47 -10.23 14.95
CA VAL A 15 22.38 -9.42 14.45
C VAL A 15 21.67 -10.33 13.45
N ASN A 16 20.43 -10.69 13.76
CA ASN A 16 19.52 -11.20 12.77
C ASN A 16 19.48 -10.11 11.69
N ALA A 17 20.25 -10.30 10.63
CA ALA A 17 20.05 -9.60 9.38
C ALA A 17 18.73 -10.15 8.85
N TYR A 18 17.62 -9.70 9.43
CA TYR A 18 16.35 -9.68 8.73
C TYR A 18 16.68 -9.02 7.40
N ALA A 19 16.44 -9.76 6.32
CA ALA A 19 16.65 -9.27 4.97
C ALA A 19 16.07 -7.86 4.91
N ASN A 20 16.95 -6.87 4.78
CA ASN A 20 16.54 -5.50 4.58
C ASN A 20 15.84 -5.54 3.21
N GLU A 21 14.55 -5.24 3.15
CA GLU A 21 13.82 -4.94 1.90
C GLU A 21 14.35 -3.63 1.31
N SER A 22 15.67 -3.46 1.28
CA SER A 22 16.31 -2.25 0.81
C SER A 22 16.07 -2.19 -0.69
N PHE A 23 15.13 -1.31 -1.05
CA PHE A 23 14.76 -0.79 -2.37
C PHE A 23 13.49 -1.35 -3.03
N CYS A 24 12.86 -2.41 -2.52
CA CYS A 24 11.70 -2.99 -3.19
C CYS A 24 10.94 -3.97 -2.30
N GLY A 25 9.61 -3.92 -2.34
CA GLY A 25 8.74 -4.71 -1.47
C GLY A 25 7.90 -3.88 -0.52
N TYR A 26 7.79 -2.56 -0.77
CA TYR A 26 6.90 -1.70 0.00
C TYR A 26 5.46 -2.18 -0.14
N LYS A 27 4.72 -1.94 0.94
CA LYS A 27 3.35 -2.36 1.09
C LYS A 27 2.54 -1.15 1.46
N ASP A 28 1.69 -0.72 0.53
CA ASP A 28 0.73 0.33 0.74
C ASP A 28 -0.63 -0.27 1.13
N PHE A 29 -1.15 0.17 2.28
CA PHE A 29 -2.47 -0.21 2.77
C PHE A 29 -3.47 0.88 2.43
N PHE A 30 -4.61 0.48 1.88
CA PHE A 30 -5.69 1.37 1.54
C PHE A 30 -6.95 0.95 2.27
N HIS A 31 -7.70 1.93 2.77
CA HIS A 31 -9.04 1.70 3.27
C HIS A 31 -10.00 2.80 2.82
N LEU A 32 -11.29 2.46 2.77
CA LEU A 32 -12.33 3.45 2.57
C LEU A 32 -12.48 4.28 3.85
N GLY A 33 -12.38 5.61 3.71
CA GLY A 33 -12.44 6.54 4.84
C GLY A 33 -13.76 6.46 5.62
N ASP A 34 -13.74 6.95 6.85
CA ASP A 34 -14.88 6.86 7.77
C ASP A 34 -16.10 7.66 7.30
N LYS A 35 -15.87 8.73 6.52
CA LYS A 35 -16.93 9.56 5.95
C LYS A 35 -17.59 8.94 4.73
N THR A 36 -16.96 7.92 4.14
CA THR A 36 -17.48 7.22 2.97
C THR A 36 -18.71 6.41 3.34
N HIS A 37 -19.78 6.50 2.53
CA HIS A 37 -21.07 5.86 2.79
C HIS A 37 -20.90 4.43 3.36
N PRO A 38 -21.60 4.07 4.47
CA PRO A 38 -21.31 2.85 5.22
C PRO A 38 -21.57 1.57 4.41
N GLY A 39 -22.44 1.65 3.41
CA GLY A 39 -22.73 0.56 2.49
C GLY A 39 -21.72 0.37 1.36
N ILE A 40 -20.72 1.25 1.17
CA ILE A 40 -19.71 1.08 0.12
C ILE A 40 -18.71 0.00 0.54
N TYR A 41 -18.41 -0.91 -0.37
CA TYR A 41 -17.41 -1.96 -0.21
C TYR A 41 -16.62 -2.20 -1.50
N VAL A 42 -15.49 -2.89 -1.38
CA VAL A 42 -14.66 -3.34 -2.50
C VAL A 42 -15.36 -4.52 -3.18
N VAL A 43 -15.78 -4.32 -4.42
CA VAL A 43 -16.48 -5.33 -5.23
C VAL A 43 -15.47 -6.25 -5.92
N SER A 44 -14.45 -5.65 -6.50
CA SER A 44 -13.44 -6.36 -7.29
C SER A 44 -12.14 -5.58 -7.36
N GLY A 45 -11.07 -6.30 -7.70
CA GLY A 45 -9.75 -5.75 -7.87
C GLY A 45 -9.01 -6.47 -8.99
N TYR A 46 -8.25 -5.72 -9.78
CA TYR A 46 -7.32 -6.22 -10.77
C TYR A 46 -6.01 -5.45 -10.65
N ASN A 47 -4.90 -6.06 -11.06
CA ASN A 47 -3.61 -5.40 -11.11
C ASN A 47 -2.80 -5.89 -12.31
N ASP A 48 -1.89 -5.03 -12.75
CA ASP A 48 -0.87 -5.38 -13.74
C ASP A 48 0.22 -6.26 -13.10
N SER A 49 1.14 -6.80 -13.91
CA SER A 49 2.21 -7.68 -13.44
C SER A 49 3.23 -7.02 -12.50
N ASP A 50 3.31 -5.69 -12.52
CA ASP A 50 4.35 -4.93 -11.83
C ASP A 50 4.02 -4.62 -10.37
N VAL A 51 2.75 -4.75 -9.96
CA VAL A 51 2.28 -4.60 -8.58
C VAL A 51 1.39 -5.78 -8.20
N VAL A 52 1.18 -6.02 -6.91
CA VAL A 52 0.33 -7.11 -6.42
C VAL A 52 -0.79 -6.54 -5.56
N LEU A 53 -2.01 -6.60 -6.06
CA LEU A 53 -3.20 -6.20 -5.31
C LEU A 53 -3.74 -7.37 -4.48
N GLN A 54 -3.99 -7.11 -3.20
CA GLN A 54 -4.60 -8.04 -2.28
C GLN A 54 -5.76 -7.37 -1.54
N ILE A 55 -6.99 -7.82 -1.79
CA ILE A 55 -8.15 -7.40 -1.01
C ILE A 55 -8.07 -8.06 0.37
N VAL A 56 -8.07 -7.26 1.44
CA VAL A 56 -7.91 -7.75 2.83
C VAL A 56 -9.18 -7.61 3.66
N GLY A 57 -10.15 -6.84 3.19
CA GLY A 57 -11.45 -6.70 3.83
C GLY A 57 -12.49 -6.04 2.91
N PRO A 58 -13.75 -5.92 3.37
CA PRO A 58 -14.81 -5.32 2.57
C PRO A 58 -14.56 -3.84 2.26
N ARG A 59 -13.71 -3.16 3.04
CA ARG A 59 -13.40 -1.73 2.86
C ARG A 59 -11.90 -1.48 2.78
N SER A 60 -11.10 -2.50 2.54
CA SER A 60 -9.65 -2.36 2.58
C SER A 60 -8.94 -3.35 1.68
N PHE A 61 -7.83 -2.89 1.13
CA PHE A 61 -6.95 -3.66 0.26
C PHE A 61 -5.51 -3.19 0.46
N VAL A 62 -4.59 -3.97 -0.08
CA VAL A 62 -3.16 -3.75 0.00
C VAL A 62 -2.62 -3.80 -1.42
N ILE A 63 -1.71 -2.90 -1.74
CA ILE A 63 -0.86 -3.01 -2.92
C ILE A 63 0.56 -3.29 -2.42
N ARG A 64 1.23 -4.24 -3.06
CA ARG A 64 2.65 -4.53 -2.83
C ARG A 64 3.41 -4.31 -4.11
N ASP A 65 4.64 -3.86 -3.99
CA ASP A 65 5.55 -3.86 -5.13
C ASP A 65 5.71 -5.28 -5.69
N GLY A 66 5.73 -5.39 -7.02
CA GLY A 66 6.11 -6.63 -7.70
C GLY A 66 7.60 -6.93 -7.55
N PHE A 67 7.97 -8.18 -7.83
CA PHE A 67 9.35 -8.65 -7.74
C PHE A 67 10.31 -7.93 -8.71
N ASP A 68 9.79 -7.40 -9.81
CA ASP A 68 10.56 -6.70 -10.84
C ASP A 68 10.82 -5.22 -10.52
N CYS A 69 10.31 -4.73 -9.39
CA CYS A 69 10.56 -3.39 -8.86
C CYS A 69 10.23 -2.26 -9.85
N ARG A 70 9.02 -2.35 -10.43
CA ARG A 70 8.49 -1.40 -11.40
C ARG A 70 7.22 -0.78 -10.86
N ALA A 71 6.95 0.45 -11.31
CA ALA A 71 5.65 1.04 -11.09
C ALA A 71 4.61 0.34 -11.97
N GLY A 72 3.40 0.17 -11.43
CA GLY A 72 2.30 -0.50 -12.11
C GLY A 72 0.95 0.02 -11.63
N TYR A 73 -0.10 -0.49 -12.27
CA TYR A 73 -1.47 -0.08 -11.96
C TYR A 73 -2.23 -1.18 -11.24
N ALA A 74 -3.03 -0.75 -10.26
CA ALA A 74 -4.10 -1.53 -9.67
C ALA A 74 -5.44 -0.83 -9.92
N HIS A 75 -6.45 -1.60 -10.29
CA HIS A 75 -7.80 -1.16 -10.56
C HIS A 75 -8.73 -1.75 -9.50
N VAL A 76 -9.30 -0.91 -8.64
CA VAL A 76 -10.18 -1.35 -7.55
C VAL A 76 -11.57 -0.79 -7.77
N THR A 77 -12.56 -1.66 -7.93
CA THR A 77 -13.96 -1.24 -8.02
C THR A 77 -14.58 -1.26 -6.65
N VAL A 78 -15.19 -0.14 -6.27
CA VAL A 78 -15.95 0.03 -5.03
C VAL A 78 -17.37 0.44 -5.36
N ALA A 79 -18.34 -0.10 -4.65
CA ALA A 79 -19.75 0.19 -4.88
C ALA A 79 -20.57 -0.06 -3.62
N TYR A 80 -21.78 0.50 -3.56
CA TYR A 80 -22.81 0.03 -2.62
C TYR A 80 -24.00 -0.63 -3.32
N ASP A 81 -24.24 -0.30 -4.59
CA ASP A 81 -25.20 -0.98 -5.47
C ASP A 81 -24.76 -0.90 -6.94
N ASN A 82 -25.57 -1.42 -7.87
CA ASN A 82 -25.24 -1.44 -9.31
C ASN A 82 -25.29 -0.07 -9.99
N ALA A 83 -25.91 0.93 -9.39
CA ALA A 83 -26.02 2.29 -9.92
C ALA A 83 -24.95 3.22 -9.34
N ASN A 84 -24.35 2.87 -8.20
CA ASN A 84 -23.47 3.71 -7.42
C ASN A 84 -22.12 3.03 -7.18
N TRP A 85 -21.14 3.39 -8.00
CA TRP A 85 -19.81 2.78 -8.01
C TRP A 85 -18.71 3.78 -8.38
N CYS A 86 -17.47 3.46 -7.99
CA CYS A 86 -16.24 4.09 -8.48
C CYS A 86 -15.24 2.99 -8.86
N VAL A 87 -14.57 3.15 -10.00
CA VAL A 87 -13.36 2.42 -10.33
C VAL A 87 -12.19 3.32 -9.96
N LEU A 88 -11.34 2.85 -9.06
CA LEU A 88 -10.14 3.51 -8.58
C LEU A 88 -8.95 2.97 -9.37
N ASP A 89 -8.27 3.85 -10.08
CA ASP A 89 -7.02 3.55 -10.79
C ASP A 89 -5.86 4.05 -9.92
N ILE A 90 -5.04 3.12 -9.45
CA ILE A 90 -3.99 3.38 -8.47
C ILE A 90 -2.66 3.04 -9.12
N ASN A 91 -1.82 4.05 -9.32
CA ASN A 91 -0.45 3.88 -9.76
C ASN A 91 0.47 3.85 -8.54
N ASP A 92 1.21 2.76 -8.37
CA ASP A 92 2.10 2.55 -7.24
C ASP A 92 3.40 1.86 -7.68
N GLY A 93 4.45 1.97 -6.87
CA GLY A 93 5.73 1.29 -7.10
C GLY A 93 6.88 1.71 -6.17
N PRO A 94 8.01 1.00 -6.22
CA PRO A 94 9.06 1.05 -5.19
C PRO A 94 9.82 2.38 -5.04
N PHE A 95 9.75 3.24 -6.06
CA PHE A 95 10.41 4.55 -6.07
C PHE A 95 9.41 5.71 -5.95
N MET A 96 8.13 5.41 -5.74
CA MET A 96 7.10 6.40 -5.48
C MET A 96 7.00 6.64 -3.98
N ASN A 97 7.09 7.91 -3.56
CA ASN A 97 6.92 8.24 -2.14
C ASN A 97 5.47 8.04 -1.68
N HIS A 98 4.52 8.27 -2.60
CA HIS A 98 3.10 8.08 -2.39
C HIS A 98 2.45 7.59 -3.70
N PRO A 99 1.45 6.72 -3.61
CA PRO A 99 0.68 6.24 -4.73
C PRO A 99 -0.18 7.36 -5.29
N VAL A 100 -0.46 7.29 -6.59
CA VAL A 100 -1.34 8.25 -7.26
C VAL A 100 -2.68 7.58 -7.55
N VAL A 101 -3.76 8.16 -7.03
CA VAL A 101 -5.12 7.63 -7.18
C VAL A 101 -5.95 8.55 -8.05
N SER A 102 -6.50 7.99 -9.14
CA SER A 102 -7.59 8.58 -9.91
C SER A 102 -8.83 7.71 -9.81
N ALA A 103 -10.01 8.28 -10.12
CA ALA A 103 -11.26 7.56 -10.03
C ALA A 103 -12.22 7.94 -11.15
N SER A 104 -12.92 6.93 -11.67
CA SER A 104 -14.08 7.08 -12.56
C SER A 104 -15.31 6.61 -11.81
N CYS A 105 -16.29 7.49 -11.61
CA CYS A 105 -17.45 7.20 -10.76
C CYS A 105 -18.78 7.38 -11.50
N ASN A 106 -19.78 6.62 -11.06
CA ASN A 106 -21.18 6.77 -11.42
C ASN A 106 -22.02 6.75 -10.14
N GLY A 107 -22.86 7.76 -9.92
CA GLY A 107 -23.67 7.90 -8.70
C GLY A 107 -22.89 8.24 -7.41
N LEU A 108 -21.59 7.94 -7.39
CA LEU A 108 -20.63 8.30 -6.35
C LEU A 108 -19.67 9.39 -6.81
N ARG A 109 -18.92 9.96 -5.88
CA ARG A 109 -17.91 10.98 -6.13
C ARG A 109 -16.67 10.72 -5.30
N TYR A 110 -15.56 10.41 -5.97
CA TYR A 110 -14.25 10.43 -5.35
C TYR A 110 -13.88 11.86 -4.93
N ILE A 111 -13.42 12.00 -3.69
CA ILE A 111 -13.06 13.29 -3.09
C ILE A 111 -11.56 13.46 -3.13
N ASN A 112 -10.84 12.54 -2.47
CA ASN A 112 -9.39 12.51 -2.37
C ASN A 112 -8.93 11.19 -1.75
N THR A 113 -7.62 11.00 -1.80
CA THR A 113 -6.89 10.04 -0.98
C THR A 113 -6.01 10.82 0.00
N THR A 114 -6.05 10.46 1.28
CA THR A 114 -5.25 11.09 2.33
C THR A 114 -4.30 10.08 2.96
N TYR A 115 -3.08 10.52 3.26
CA TYR A 115 -2.09 9.70 3.95
C TYR A 115 -2.32 9.76 5.47
N ASP A 116 -2.43 8.59 6.11
CA ASP A 116 -2.91 8.50 7.50
C ASP A 116 -1.83 8.74 8.56
N GLY A 117 -0.54 8.79 8.18
CA GLY A 117 0.52 9.16 9.14
C GLY A 117 1.94 8.81 8.69
N PHE A 118 2.94 9.48 9.24
CA PHE A 118 4.34 9.31 8.84
C PHE A 118 4.85 7.87 9.05
N GLY A 119 5.36 7.25 7.99
CA GLY A 119 5.91 5.89 7.98
C GLY A 119 4.87 4.76 8.05
N SER A 120 3.57 5.06 7.93
CA SER A 120 2.52 4.04 8.02
C SER A 120 2.23 3.36 6.69
N TYR A 121 2.53 4.01 5.56
CA TYR A 121 2.15 3.56 4.21
C TYR A 121 0.64 3.24 4.14
N SER A 122 -0.17 3.96 4.92
CA SER A 122 -1.63 3.80 5.02
C SER A 122 -2.36 4.99 4.42
N TYR A 123 -3.39 4.71 3.63
CA TYR A 123 -4.15 5.71 2.90
C TYR A 123 -5.66 5.51 3.09
N SER A 124 -6.33 6.61 3.42
CA SER A 124 -7.80 6.71 3.40
C SER A 124 -8.28 7.21 2.05
N ILE A 125 -9.19 6.47 1.41
CA ILE A 125 -9.88 6.88 0.18
C ILE A 125 -11.27 7.39 0.55
N ASN A 126 -11.52 8.68 0.28
CA ASN A 126 -12.76 9.35 0.63
C ASN A 126 -13.68 9.44 -0.60
N ILE A 127 -14.89 8.90 -0.48
CA ILE A 127 -15.89 8.82 -1.56
C ILE A 127 -17.26 9.20 -0.98
N GLU A 128 -18.03 10.04 -1.67
CA GLU A 128 -19.38 10.47 -1.30
C GLU A 128 -20.44 9.96 -2.27
#